data_AF-A0A3B4EU83-F1
#
_entry.id   AF-A0A3B4EU83-F1
#
_cell.length_a   1.000
_cell.length_b   1.000
_cell.length_c   1.000
_cell.angle_alpha   90.00
_cell.angle_beta   90.00
_cell.angle_gamma   90.00
#
_symmetry.space_group_name_H-M   'P 1'
#
loop_
_entity.id
_entity.type
_entity.pdbx_description
1 polymer ?
#
loop_
_entity_poly.entity_id
_entity_poly.type
_entity_poly.pdbx_seq_one_letter_code
_entity_poly.pdbx_strand_id
1 'polypeptide(L)'
;MSSVPYNLNLARGVYDKMMMTILGYVKPNAKMFTVNFLRGNDIAFHINPRFNEAGKQVLVRNHKLGERWGAEERDLKGPFPFALGSPFEVSGSD
;
A
#
# COMPACT_ATOMS: atom_id res chain seq x y z
N MET A 1 -8.71 -8.29 15.84
CA MET A 1 -8.14 -7.29 14.90
C MET A 1 -6.64 -7.30 15.09
N SER A 2 -5.87 -7.38 14.00
CA SER A 2 -4.40 -7.27 14.08
C SER A 2 -3.99 -5.84 14.46
N SER A 3 -2.86 -5.70 15.18
CA SER A 3 -2.28 -4.39 15.46
C SER A 3 -1.72 -3.75 14.19
N VAL A 4 -1.74 -2.41 14.13
CA VAL A 4 -1.14 -1.63 13.04
C VAL A 4 0.01 -0.81 13.65
N PRO A 5 1.26 -0.94 13.15
CA PRO A 5 1.68 -1.66 11.96
C PRO A 5 1.62 -3.20 12.13
N TYR A 6 1.18 -3.88 11.06
CA TYR A 6 1.17 -5.35 10.97
C TYR A 6 2.31 -5.79 10.06
N ASN A 7 3.10 -6.77 10.50
CA ASN A 7 4.17 -7.36 9.72
C ASN A 7 3.85 -8.82 9.42
N LEU A 8 3.85 -9.18 8.14
CA LEU A 8 3.69 -10.55 7.67
C LEU A 8 5.02 -11.03 7.08
N ASN A 9 5.61 -12.07 7.68
CA ASN A 9 6.82 -12.67 7.13
C ASN A 9 6.45 -13.63 5.99
N LEU A 10 6.90 -13.32 4.77
CA LEU A 10 6.78 -14.19 3.60
C LEU A 10 8.06 -15.02 3.46
N ALA A 11 8.11 -16.18 4.13
CA ALA A 11 9.34 -16.98 4.27
C ALA A 11 9.97 -17.40 2.92
N ARG A 12 9.17 -17.57 1.86
CA ARG A 12 9.63 -17.91 0.51
C ARG A 12 9.71 -16.70 -0.43
N GLY A 13 9.47 -15.49 0.09
CA GLY A 13 9.20 -14.31 -0.71
C GLY A 13 7.86 -14.40 -1.44
N VAL A 14 7.65 -13.45 -2.35
CA VAL A 14 6.57 -13.50 -3.36
C VAL A 14 7.04 -14.39 -4.51
N TYR A 15 6.15 -15.20 -5.07
CA TYR A 15 6.44 -16.14 -6.15
C TYR A 15 5.29 -16.21 -7.15
N ASP A 16 5.60 -16.66 -8.36
CA ASP A 16 4.63 -16.79 -9.47
C ASP A 16 3.32 -17.46 -9.03
N LYS A 17 2.19 -16.83 -9.35
CA LYS A 17 0.82 -17.26 -8.99
C LYS A 17 0.48 -17.16 -7.50
N MET A 18 1.33 -16.57 -6.67
CA MET A 18 0.97 -16.27 -5.29
C MET A 18 -0.12 -15.20 -5.26
N MET A 19 -1.23 -15.49 -4.58
CA MET A 19 -2.28 -14.52 -4.32
C MET A 19 -2.17 -13.99 -2.89
N MET A 20 -2.23 -12.67 -2.74
CA MET A 20 -2.30 -12.02 -1.43
C MET A 20 -3.53 -11.12 -1.36
N THR A 21 -4.24 -11.22 -0.24
CA THR A 21 -5.42 -10.39 0.05
C THR A 21 -5.22 -9.67 1.38
N ILE A 22 -5.39 -8.35 1.37
CA ILE A 22 -5.40 -7.50 2.55
C ILE A 22 -6.81 -6.98 2.74
N LEU A 23 -7.43 -7.36 3.85
CA LEU A 23 -8.71 -6.84 4.30
C LEU A 23 -8.47 -5.81 5.39
N GLY A 24 -9.09 -4.64 5.28
CA GLY A 24 -8.89 -3.57 6.24
C GLY A 24 -10.09 -2.64 6.35
N TYR A 25 -9.98 -1.72 7.29
CA TYR A 25 -10.95 -0.65 7.49
C TYR A 25 -10.23 0.68 7.63
N VAL A 26 -10.55 1.62 6.76
CA VAL A 26 -9.98 2.97 6.80
C VAL A 26 -10.61 3.73 7.95
N LYS A 27 -9.78 4.31 8.83
CA LYS A 27 -10.28 5.16 9.91
C LYS A 27 -11.01 6.40 9.35
N PRO A 28 -12.11 6.88 9.97
CA PRO A 28 -12.87 8.04 9.49
C PRO A 28 -12.04 9.33 9.28
N ASN A 29 -10.93 9.47 10.01
CA ASN A 29 -10.04 10.63 9.96
C ASN A 29 -8.63 10.29 9.47
N ALA A 30 -8.48 9.21 8.69
CA ALA A 30 -7.18 8.81 8.15
C ALA A 30 -6.62 9.89 7.20
N LYS A 31 -5.35 10.26 7.42
CA LYS A 31 -4.61 11.11 6.47
C LYS A 31 -4.09 10.27 5.31
N MET A 32 -3.58 9.09 5.64
CA MET A 32 -3.04 8.10 4.70
C MET A 32 -2.94 6.75 5.41
N PHE A 33 -2.66 5.70 4.63
CA PHE A 33 -2.05 4.48 5.15
C PHE A 33 -0.98 3.98 4.18
N THR A 34 -0.22 2.96 4.56
CA THR A 34 0.83 2.39 3.71
C THR A 34 0.79 0.87 3.73
N VAL A 35 1.14 0.26 2.60
CA VAL A 35 1.47 -1.16 2.47
C VAL A 35 2.85 -1.22 1.84
N ASN A 36 3.77 -1.92 2.50
CA ASN A 36 5.16 -2.06 2.06
C ASN A 36 5.50 -3.53 1.85
N PHE A 37 5.97 -3.86 0.65
CA PHE A 37 6.66 -5.11 0.36
C PHE A 37 8.15 -4.87 0.56
N LEU A 38 8.70 -5.52 1.58
CA LEU A 38 10.10 -5.36 1.98
C LEU A 38 10.98 -6.45 1.36
N ARG A 39 12.21 -6.08 1.00
CA ARG A 39 13.27 -7.01 0.61
C ARG A 39 14.56 -6.61 1.30
N GLY A 40 14.87 -7.27 2.42
CA GLY A 40 15.96 -6.83 3.29
C GLY A 40 15.68 -5.44 3.85
N ASN A 41 16.57 -4.49 3.59
CA ASN A 41 16.42 -3.10 4.03
C ASN A 41 15.68 -2.21 3.01
N ASP A 42 15.33 -2.75 1.83
CA ASP A 42 14.68 -2.01 0.76
C ASP A 42 13.16 -2.16 0.82
N ILE A 43 12.45 -1.16 0.27
CA ILE A 43 11.03 -1.26 -0.04
C ILE A 43 10.92 -1.56 -1.53
N ALA A 44 10.70 -2.83 -1.86
CA ALA A 44 10.53 -3.27 -3.25
C ALA A 44 9.26 -2.66 -3.86
N PHE A 45 8.18 -2.56 -3.07
CA PHE A 45 6.94 -1.94 -3.51
C PHE A 45 6.23 -1.24 -2.36
N HIS A 46 6.00 0.07 -2.53
CA HIS A 46 5.30 0.94 -1.61
C HIS A 46 3.96 1.33 -2.21
N ILE A 47 2.87 1.13 -1.47
CA ILE A 47 1.55 1.65 -1.81
C ILE A 47 1.14 2.64 -0.70
N ASN A 48 0.83 3.87 -1.07
CA ASN A 48 0.48 4.92 -0.12
C ASN A 48 -0.71 5.74 -0.61
N PRO A 49 -1.94 5.30 -0.26
CA PRO A 49 -3.13 6.09 -0.48
C PRO A 49 -3.13 7.29 0.47
N ARG A 50 -3.16 8.49 -0.09
CA ARG A 50 -3.24 9.77 0.62
C ARG A 50 -4.64 10.34 0.39
N PHE A 51 -5.41 10.54 1.46
CA PHE A 51 -6.79 11.02 1.37
C PHE A 51 -6.90 12.52 1.10
N ASN A 52 -5.82 13.26 1.35
CA ASN A 52 -5.71 14.67 1.01
C ASN A 52 -4.24 15.06 0.81
N GLU A 53 -3.88 15.32 -0.44
CA GLU A 53 -2.64 15.96 -0.87
C GLU A 53 -3.03 17.17 -1.73
N ALA A 54 -2.83 18.38 -1.18
CA ALA A 54 -3.22 19.64 -1.82
C ALA A 54 -4.69 19.66 -2.32
N GLY A 55 -5.62 19.12 -1.52
CA GLY A 55 -7.05 19.08 -1.82
C GLY A 55 -7.48 17.93 -2.72
N LYS A 56 -6.59 16.98 -3.04
CA LYS A 56 -6.89 15.83 -3.91
C LYS A 56 -6.54 14.51 -3.24
N GLN A 57 -7.28 13.46 -3.57
CA GLN A 57 -6.91 12.09 -3.23
C GLN A 57 -5.86 11.59 -4.22
N VAL A 58 -4.80 10.96 -3.71
CA VAL A 58 -3.68 10.50 -4.53
C VAL A 58 -3.27 9.10 -4.07
N LEU A 59 -3.13 8.17 -5.02
CA LEU A 59 -2.48 6.89 -4.77
C LEU A 59 -1.03 6.99 -5.23
N VAL A 60 -0.09 7.03 -4.29
CA VAL A 60 1.33 6.98 -4.62
C VAL A 60 1.79 5.53 -4.60
N ARG A 61 2.43 5.09 -5.69
CA ARG A 61 3.25 3.88 -5.72
C ARG A 61 4.70 4.26 -5.94
N ASN A 62 5.63 3.57 -5.29
CA ASN A 62 7.06 3.80 -5.45
C ASN A 62 7.86 2.58 -4.98
N HIS A 63 9.18 2.66 -5.09
CA HIS A 63 10.17 1.80 -4.45
C HIS A 63 11.20 2.64 -3.70
N LYS A 64 11.88 2.04 -2.71
CA LYS A 64 12.96 2.66 -1.95
C LYS A 64 14.17 1.73 -1.92
N LEU A 65 15.29 2.17 -2.49
CA LEU A 65 16.56 1.45 -2.48
C LEU A 65 17.51 2.14 -1.49
N GLY A 66 17.84 1.45 -0.41
CA GLY A 66 18.43 2.04 0.80
C GLY A 66 17.59 3.22 1.28
N GLU A 67 18.20 4.40 1.33
CA GLU A 67 17.55 5.63 1.79
C GLU A 67 16.96 6.51 0.67
N ARG A 68 16.93 6.02 -0.57
CA ARG A 68 16.50 6.80 -1.73
C ARG A 68 15.20 6.27 -2.31
N TRP A 69 14.21 7.15 -2.40
CA TRP A 69 12.97 6.90 -3.14
C TRP A 69 13.21 7.02 -4.65
N GLY A 70 12.55 6.15 -5.41
CA GLY A 70 12.49 6.25 -6.87
C GLY A 70 11.50 7.30 -7.35
N ALA A 71 11.19 7.28 -8.64
CA ALA A 71 10.14 8.09 -9.22
C ALA A 71 8.75 7.59 -8.76
N GLU A 72 7.88 8.51 -8.35
CA GLU A 72 6.52 8.17 -7.93
C GLU A 72 5.62 7.85 -9.13
N GLU A 73 4.84 6.78 -9.02
CA GLU A 73 3.78 6.42 -9.96
C GLU A 73 2.41 6.78 -9.37
N ARG A 74 1.76 7.80 -9.95
CA ARG A 74 0.51 8.39 -9.42
C ARG A 74 -0.73 8.10 -10.28
N ASP A 75 -0.54 7.60 -11.48
CA ASP A 75 -1.63 7.42 -12.46
C ASP A 75 -2.60 6.30 -12.06
N LEU A 76 -3.87 6.64 -11.98
CA LEU A 76 -4.94 5.69 -11.73
C LEU A 76 -5.70 5.41 -13.03
N LYS A 77 -5.98 4.13 -13.28
CA LYS A 77 -6.87 3.70 -14.39
C LYS A 77 -8.36 3.94 -14.08
N GLY A 78 -8.69 4.36 -12.86
CA GLY A 78 -10.06 4.53 -12.36
C GLY A 78 -10.11 5.50 -11.17
N PRO A 79 -11.24 5.55 -10.45
CA PRO A 79 -11.36 6.41 -9.27
C PRO A 79 -10.41 5.97 -8.14
N PHE A 80 -10.16 6.89 -7.20
CA PHE A 80 -9.43 6.56 -5.99
C PHE A 80 -10.18 5.47 -5.20
N PRO A 81 -9.56 4.31 -4.90
CA PRO A 81 -10.31 3.11 -4.50
C PRO A 81 -10.61 3.03 -3.01
N PHE A 82 -10.25 4.03 -2.20
CA PHE A 82 -10.42 4.00 -0.75
C PHE A 82 -11.33 5.13 -0.26
N ALA A 83 -12.17 4.83 0.73
CA ALA A 83 -13.05 5.80 1.38
C ALA A 83 -12.81 5.82 2.90
N LEU A 84 -12.91 7.00 3.52
CA LEU A 84 -12.80 7.15 4.97
C LEU A 84 -13.96 6.43 5.66
N GLY A 85 -13.70 5.77 6.79
CA GLY A 85 -14.74 5.07 7.56
C GLY A 85 -15.35 3.89 6.81
N SER A 86 -14.61 3.27 5.89
CA SER A 86 -15.11 2.19 5.04
C SER A 86 -14.16 0.98 5.05
N PRO A 87 -14.70 -0.24 4.91
CA PRO A 87 -13.88 -1.42 4.67
C PRO A 87 -13.23 -1.33 3.27
N PHE A 88 -12.11 -2.03 3.10
CA PHE A 88 -11.48 -2.21 1.81
C PHE A 88 -10.89 -3.62 1.69
N GLU A 89 -10.75 -4.06 0.44
CA GLU A 89 -10.00 -5.24 0.05
C GLU A 89 -8.96 -4.82 -1.00
N VAL A 90 -7.72 -5.25 -0.80
CA VAL A 90 -6.68 -5.19 -1.83
C VAL A 90 -6.24 -6.61 -2.11
N SER A 91 -6.39 -7.04 -3.36
CA SER A 91 -5.91 -8.33 -3.83
C SER A 91 -4.94 -8.15 -5.00
N GLY A 92 -3.94 -9.00 -5.05
CA GLY A 92 -2.96 -9.02 -6.12
C GLY A 92 -2.41 -10.43 -6.30
N SER A 93 -2.15 -10.78 -7.55
CA SER A 93 -1.37 -11.96 -7.94
C SER A 93 -0.10 -11.52 -8.64
N ASP A 94 0.99 -12.24 -8.40
CA ASP A 94 2.16 -12.23 -9.30
C ASP A 94 1.85 -13.10 -10.54
#